data_AF-A0A8T4S2Z6-F1
#
_entry.id   AF-A0A8T4S2Z6-F1
#
_cell.length_a   1.000
_cell.length_b   1.000
_cell.length_c   1.000
_cell.angle_alpha   90.00
_cell.angle_beta   90.00
_cell.angle_gamma   90.00
#
_symmetry.space_group_name_H-M   'P 1'
#
loop_
_entity.id
_entity.type
_entity.pdbx_description
1 polymer ?
#
loop_
_entity_poly.entity_id
_entity_poly.type
_entity_poly.pdbx_seq_one_letter_code
_entity_poly.pdbx_strand_id
1 'polypeptide(L)'
;MESKKLGFLILGVSIVLGFMLFSFMGTLNRQEQALQCAPTERCQQVRSAIGTSHIAIGIVSFIASLGFFLLFFNKSEQAILERLEQEKNTKVQEDKFSLVLNVMDTYEQRILKAVKEQDGITQTTLTFRTDLSKAKVSQVLTDFEKRNLIRRIPKGKTYSVHLMQGF
;
A
#
# COMPACT_ATOMS: atom_id res chain seq x y z
N MET A 1 6.29 2.97 7.41
CA MET A 1 7.40 3.93 7.62
C MET A 1 8.11 3.69 8.96
N GLU A 2 7.40 3.28 10.01
CA GLU A 2 7.99 3.00 11.32
C GLU A 2 8.88 1.75 11.38
N SER A 3 8.46 0.67 10.73
CA SER A 3 9.20 -0.60 10.66
C SER A 3 10.57 -0.48 9.96
N LYS A 4 10.76 0.48 9.05
CA LYS A 4 12.08 0.78 8.48
C LYS A 4 13.01 1.44 9.49
N LYS A 5 12.50 2.36 10.32
CA LYS A 5 13.27 2.98 11.41
C LYS A 5 13.66 1.93 12.45
N LEU A 6 12.74 1.02 12.76
CA LEU A 6 13.01 -0.13 13.63
C LEU A 6 14.08 -1.06 13.04
N GLY A 7 14.00 -1.37 11.74
CA GLY A 7 15.00 -2.18 11.03
C GLY A 7 16.40 -1.55 11.08
N PHE A 8 16.53 -0.25 10.85
CA PHE A 8 17.81 0.46 10.98
C PHE A 8 18.35 0.47 12.42
N LEU A 9 17.47 0.64 13.42
CA LEU A 9 17.84 0.60 14.83
C LEU A 9 18.38 -0.78 15.21
N ILE A 10 17.65 -1.85 14.86
CA ILE A 10 18.07 -3.23 15.12
C ILE A 10 19.40 -3.53 14.44
N LEU A 11 19.56 -3.15 13.17
CA LEU A 11 20.80 -3.38 12.42
C LEU A 11 21.98 -2.62 13.04
N GLY A 12 21.77 -1.37 13.47
CA GLY A 12 22.78 -0.57 14.17
C GLY A 12 23.23 -1.21 15.48
N VAL A 13 22.29 -1.67 16.30
CA VAL A 13 22.59 -2.39 17.55
C VAL A 13 23.35 -3.70 17.27
N SER A 14 22.94 -4.47 16.27
CA SER A 14 23.62 -5.70 15.86
C SER A 14 25.06 -5.46 15.41
N ILE A 15 25.35 -4.36 14.69
CA ILE A 15 26.70 -4.00 14.27
C ILE A 15 27.58 -3.68 15.48
N VAL A 16 27.07 -2.88 16.42
CA VAL A 16 27.81 -2.52 17.64
C VAL A 16 28.10 -3.77 18.49
N LEU A 17 27.10 -4.62 18.71
CA LEU A 17 27.26 -5.89 19.44
C LEU A 17 28.22 -6.84 18.72
N GLY A 18 28.13 -6.94 17.39
CA GLY A 18 29.03 -7.74 16.57
C GLY A 18 30.49 -7.28 16.68
N PHE A 19 30.73 -5.96 16.66
CA PHE A 19 32.06 -5.39 16.84
C PHE A 19 32.64 -5.68 18.24
N MET A 20 31.79 -5.58 19.28
CA MET A 20 32.17 -5.91 20.65
C MET A 20 32.55 -7.38 20.79
N LEU A 21 31.74 -8.30 20.25
CA LEU A 21 32.02 -9.74 20.25
C LEU A 21 33.28 -10.07 19.46
N PHE A 22 33.50 -9.43 18.30
CA PHE A 22 34.71 -9.63 17.49
C PHE A 22 35.97 -9.22 18.26
N SER A 23 35.94 -8.08 18.95
CA SER A 23 37.06 -7.60 19.78
C SER A 23 37.33 -8.53 20.97
N PHE A 24 36.28 -9.03 21.62
CA PHE A 24 36.37 -10.00 22.70
C PHE A 24 36.98 -11.33 22.22
N MET A 25 36.48 -11.86 21.10
CA MET A 25 37.01 -13.10 20.50
C MET A 25 38.47 -12.95 20.10
N GLY A 26 38.86 -11.81 19.54
CA GLY A 26 40.25 -11.50 19.22
C GLY A 26 41.17 -11.51 20.45
N THR A 27 40.65 -11.12 21.62
CA THR A 27 41.40 -11.17 22.88
C THR A 27 41.55 -12.59 23.39
N LEU A 28 40.48 -13.40 23.36
CA LEU A 28 40.51 -14.80 23.76
C LEU A 28 41.45 -15.63 22.87
N ASN A 29 41.41 -15.42 21.56
CA ASN A 29 42.27 -16.14 20.62
C ASN A 29 43.77 -15.83 20.83
N ARG A 30 44.11 -14.58 21.18
CA ARG A 30 45.48 -14.22 21.57
C ARG A 30 45.92 -14.89 22.87
N GLN A 31 45.02 -15.00 23.85
CA GLN A 31 45.30 -15.72 25.10
C GLN A 31 45.52 -17.22 24.84
N GLU A 32 44.68 -17.84 24.02
CA GLU A 32 44.85 -19.25 23.62
C GLU A 32 46.25 -19.49 23.03
N GLN A 33 46.69 -18.63 22.10
CA GLN A 33 48.02 -18.73 21.48
C GLN A 33 49.17 -18.52 22.48
N ALA A 34 48.99 -17.63 23.46
CA ALA A 34 50.01 -17.37 24.48
C ALA A 34 50.19 -18.53 25.48
N LEU A 35 49.14 -19.33 25.73
CA LEU A 35 49.21 -20.47 26.66
C LEU A 35 49.78 -21.76 26.03
N GLN A 36 50.09 -21.75 24.72
CA GLN A 36 50.73 -22.86 23.99
C GLN A 36 50.08 -24.25 24.21
N CYS A 37 48.78 -24.31 24.49
CA CYS A 37 48.04 -25.56 24.74
C CYS A 37 48.63 -26.48 25.81
N ALA A 38 49.42 -25.96 26.76
CA ALA A 38 49.70 -26.71 27.98
C ALA A 38 48.36 -26.91 28.72
N PRO A 39 47.93 -28.15 29.04
CA PRO A 39 46.64 -28.44 29.65
C PRO A 39 46.62 -27.96 31.11
N THR A 40 46.57 -26.65 31.27
CA THR A 40 46.41 -25.93 32.51
C THR A 40 44.93 -25.60 32.67
N GLU A 41 44.47 -25.47 33.91
CA GLU A 41 43.08 -25.12 34.23
C GLU A 41 42.63 -23.84 33.49
N ARG A 42 43.52 -22.85 33.37
CA ARG A 42 43.29 -21.61 32.61
C ARG A 42 43.07 -21.85 31.12
N CYS A 43 43.80 -22.79 30.50
CA CYS A 43 43.62 -23.12 29.08
C CYS A 43 42.26 -23.76 28.81
N GLN A 44 41.78 -24.62 29.72
CA GLN A 44 40.44 -25.23 29.60
C GLN A 44 39.32 -24.19 29.74
N GLN A 45 39.50 -23.21 30.64
CA GLN A 45 38.55 -22.10 30.80
C GLN A 45 38.48 -21.22 29.54
N VAL A 46 39.61 -20.84 28.95
CA VAL A 46 39.65 -20.05 27.70
C VAL A 46 39.01 -20.82 26.54
N ARG A 47 39.32 -22.12 26.40
CA ARG A 47 38.73 -22.97 25.35
C ARG A 47 37.21 -23.11 25.47
N SER A 48 36.71 -23.24 26.70
CA SER A 48 35.26 -23.25 26.98
C SER A 48 34.60 -21.90 26.66
N ALA A 49 35.27 -20.79 27.00
CA ALA A 49 34.80 -19.44 26.69
C ALA A 49 34.73 -19.18 25.16
N ILE A 50 35.70 -19.68 24.39
CA ILE A 50 35.67 -19.62 22.91
C ILE A 50 34.49 -20.44 22.37
N GLY A 51 34.30 -21.66 22.87
CA GLY A 51 33.19 -22.54 22.47
C GLY A 51 31.81 -21.90 22.70
N THR A 52 31.58 -21.33 23.89
CA THR A 52 30.31 -20.64 24.22
C THR A 52 30.13 -19.34 23.43
N SER A 53 31.21 -18.67 23.04
CA SER A 53 31.16 -17.43 22.25
C SER A 53 30.61 -17.62 20.83
N HIS A 54 30.70 -18.83 20.24
CA HIS A 54 30.06 -19.12 18.96
C HIS A 54 28.52 -19.03 19.01
N ILE A 55 27.91 -19.34 20.16
CA ILE A 55 26.46 -19.21 20.35
C ILE A 55 26.06 -17.74 20.29
N ALA A 56 26.85 -16.85 20.92
CA ALA A 56 26.60 -15.40 20.89
C ALA A 56 26.67 -14.83 19.46
N ILE A 57 27.61 -15.31 18.63
CA ILE A 57 27.70 -14.94 17.21
C ILE A 57 26.44 -15.38 16.46
N GLY A 58 25.94 -16.60 16.71
CA GLY A 58 24.70 -17.10 16.12
C GLY A 58 23.50 -16.20 16.44
N ILE A 59 23.37 -15.79 17.71
CA ILE A 59 22.28 -14.89 18.15
C ILE A 59 22.38 -13.53 17.46
N VAL A 60 23.57 -12.91 17.43
CA VAL A 60 23.75 -11.59 16.79
C VAL A 60 23.48 -11.66 15.29
N SER A 61 23.92 -12.74 14.62
CA SER A 61 23.65 -12.98 13.20
C SER A 61 22.15 -13.12 12.92
N PHE A 62 21.42 -13.84 13.77
CA PHE A 62 19.96 -13.98 13.66
C PHE A 62 19.25 -12.63 13.82
N ILE A 63 19.63 -11.83 14.82
CA ILE A 63 19.06 -10.49 15.04
C ILE A 63 19.37 -9.56 13.85
N ALA A 64 20.60 -9.61 13.31
CA ALA A 64 20.98 -8.84 12.14
C ALA A 64 20.15 -9.23 10.90
N SER A 65 19.92 -10.53 10.70
CA SER A 65 19.08 -11.07 9.63
C SER A 65 17.63 -10.57 9.74
N LEU A 66 17.05 -10.54 10.95
CA LEU A 66 15.73 -9.96 11.20
C LEU A 66 15.70 -8.46 10.89
N GLY A 67 16.73 -7.71 11.31
CA GLY A 67 16.86 -6.29 10.98
C GLY A 67 16.87 -6.05 9.47
N PHE A 68 17.63 -6.86 8.73
CA PHE A 68 17.68 -6.82 7.27
C PHE A 68 16.35 -7.20 6.62
N PHE A 69 15.69 -8.25 7.11
CA PHE A 69 14.39 -8.69 6.63
C PHE A 69 13.34 -7.57 6.74
N LEU A 70 13.26 -6.89 7.88
CA LEU A 70 12.33 -5.78 8.10
C LEU A 70 12.57 -4.59 7.15
N LEU A 71 13.82 -4.34 6.76
CA LEU A 71 14.16 -3.27 5.81
C LEU A 71 13.67 -3.58 4.38
N PHE A 72 13.76 -4.84 3.96
CA PHE A 72 13.42 -5.27 2.60
C PHE A 72 11.95 -5.67 2.43
N PHE A 73 11.39 -6.46 3.35
CA PHE A 73 10.06 -7.06 3.17
C PHE A 73 8.90 -6.15 3.53
N ASN A 74 9.09 -5.13 4.38
CA ASN A 74 7.99 -4.25 4.77
C ASN A 74 7.43 -3.36 3.62
N LYS A 75 8.13 -3.24 2.48
CA LYS A 75 7.64 -2.45 1.33
C LYS A 75 6.56 -3.18 0.54
N SER A 76 6.52 -4.52 0.55
CA SER A 76 5.56 -5.29 -0.25
C SER A 76 4.14 -5.20 0.30
N GLU A 77 3.98 -5.24 1.63
CA GLU A 77 2.66 -5.21 2.27
C GLU A 77 1.91 -3.91 2.03
N GLN A 78 2.61 -2.77 2.06
CA GLN A 78 1.98 -1.47 1.80
C GLN A 78 1.45 -1.36 0.36
N ALA A 79 2.21 -1.88 -0.61
CA ALA A 79 1.78 -1.88 -2.01
C ALA A 79 0.59 -2.80 -2.27
N ILE A 80 0.47 -3.88 -1.51
CA ILE A 80 -0.68 -4.80 -1.58
C ILE A 80 -1.92 -4.13 -0.96
N LEU A 81 -1.78 -3.52 0.22
CA LEU A 81 -2.88 -2.84 0.91
C LEU A 81 -3.47 -1.70 0.06
N GLU A 82 -2.61 -0.89 -0.55
CA GLU A 82 -3.01 0.22 -1.41
C GLU A 82 -3.79 -0.25 -2.64
N ARG A 83 -3.37 -1.37 -3.25
CA ARG A 83 -4.11 -1.98 -4.36
C ARG A 83 -5.47 -2.53 -3.93
N LEU A 84 -5.54 -3.17 -2.76
CA LEU A 84 -6.80 -3.67 -2.19
C LEU A 84 -7.77 -2.53 -1.87
N GLU A 85 -7.30 -1.42 -1.33
CA GLU A 85 -8.12 -0.24 -1.06
C GLU A 85 -8.64 0.39 -2.36
N GLN A 86 -7.80 0.51 -3.39
CA GLN A 86 -8.22 1.00 -4.70
C GLN A 86 -9.27 0.08 -5.34
N GLU A 87 -9.06 -1.23 -5.33
CA GLU A 87 -10.03 -2.19 -5.90
C GLU A 87 -11.37 -2.14 -5.16
N LYS A 88 -11.33 -2.06 -3.81
CA LYS A 88 -12.52 -1.94 -2.97
C LYS A 88 -13.29 -0.65 -3.29
N ASN A 89 -12.60 0.47 -3.40
CA ASN A 89 -13.24 1.76 -3.70
C ASN A 89 -13.89 1.77 -5.09
N THR A 90 -13.25 1.18 -6.10
CA THR A 90 -13.81 1.03 -7.44
C THR A 90 -15.06 0.15 -7.43
N LYS A 91 -15.01 -1.04 -6.79
CA LYS A 91 -16.17 -1.93 -6.65
C LYS A 91 -17.33 -1.26 -5.93
N VAL A 92 -17.07 -0.56 -4.83
CA VAL A 92 -18.12 0.17 -4.09
C VAL A 92 -18.79 1.24 -4.97
N GLN A 93 -18.03 1.94 -5.81
CA GLN A 93 -18.62 2.91 -6.75
C GLN A 93 -19.44 2.23 -7.85
N GLU A 94 -18.97 1.11 -8.40
CA GLU A 94 -19.74 0.33 -9.36
C GLU A 94 -21.03 -0.23 -8.77
N ASP A 95 -20.98 -0.76 -7.55
CA ASP A 95 -22.14 -1.27 -6.82
C ASP A 95 -23.16 -0.16 -6.56
N LYS A 96 -22.73 1.00 -6.07
CA LYS A 96 -23.61 2.17 -5.88
C LYS A 96 -24.27 2.61 -7.19
N PHE A 97 -23.49 2.67 -8.27
CA PHE A 97 -24.01 3.04 -9.58
C PHE A 97 -25.05 2.03 -10.09
N SER A 98 -24.79 0.73 -9.93
CA SER A 98 -25.72 -0.32 -10.34
C SER A 98 -27.03 -0.31 -9.54
N LEU A 99 -26.97 -0.08 -8.22
CA LEU A 99 -28.16 0.07 -7.37
C LEU A 99 -29.05 1.20 -7.85
N VAL A 100 -28.45 2.32 -8.26
CA VAL A 100 -29.19 3.49 -8.72
C VAL A 100 -29.80 3.25 -10.09
N LEU A 101 -29.07 2.58 -10.99
CA LEU A 101 -29.63 2.14 -12.27
C LEU A 101 -30.84 1.22 -12.08
N ASN A 102 -30.83 0.32 -11.09
CA ASN A 102 -31.91 -0.64 -10.88
C ASN A 102 -33.26 0.02 -10.49
N VAL A 103 -33.24 1.25 -9.97
CA VAL A 103 -34.45 1.99 -9.58
C VAL A 103 -34.96 2.89 -10.72
N MET A 104 -34.18 3.07 -11.78
CA MET A 104 -34.48 3.97 -12.91
C MET A 104 -35.25 3.29 -14.03
N ASP A 105 -35.98 4.10 -14.81
CA ASP A 105 -36.60 3.63 -16.05
C ASP A 105 -35.55 3.35 -17.15
N THR A 106 -35.93 2.62 -18.20
CA THR A 106 -35.02 2.25 -19.30
C THR A 106 -34.45 3.45 -20.06
N TYR A 107 -35.15 4.58 -20.12
CA TYR A 107 -34.69 5.81 -20.77
C TYR A 107 -33.73 6.59 -19.87
N GLU A 108 -34.03 6.69 -18.58
CA GLU A 108 -33.18 7.25 -17.52
C GLU A 108 -31.84 6.50 -17.47
N GLN A 109 -31.86 5.17 -17.47
CA GLN A 109 -30.64 4.34 -17.49
C GLN A 109 -29.76 4.64 -18.72
N ARG A 110 -30.35 4.78 -19.91
CA ARG A 110 -29.61 5.08 -21.15
C ARG A 110 -28.93 6.45 -21.08
N ILE A 111 -29.63 7.45 -20.55
CA ILE A 111 -29.06 8.80 -20.38
C ILE A 111 -27.94 8.77 -19.34
N LEU A 112 -28.17 8.16 -18.17
CA LEU A 112 -27.16 8.17 -17.10
C LEU A 112 -25.89 7.40 -17.49
N LYS A 113 -26.02 6.27 -18.18
CA LYS A 113 -24.87 5.53 -18.75
C LYS A 113 -24.09 6.39 -19.75
N ALA A 114 -24.79 7.09 -20.65
CA ALA A 114 -24.14 7.96 -21.64
C ALA A 114 -23.40 9.14 -21.00
N VAL A 115 -23.89 9.68 -19.88
CA VAL A 115 -23.18 10.71 -19.08
C VAL A 115 -21.98 10.12 -18.36
N LYS A 116 -22.08 8.91 -17.79
CA LYS A 116 -20.96 8.23 -17.12
C LYS A 116 -19.80 7.91 -18.08
N GLU A 117 -20.13 7.48 -19.30
CA GLU A 117 -19.13 7.16 -20.32
C GLU A 117 -18.43 8.41 -20.88
N GLN A 118 -19.11 9.55 -20.90
CA GLN A 118 -18.58 10.80 -21.44
C GLN A 118 -18.93 11.96 -20.52
N ASP A 119 -18.00 12.30 -19.63
CA ASP A 119 -18.16 13.45 -18.76
C ASP A 119 -18.18 14.77 -19.55
N GLY A 120 -19.03 15.71 -19.15
CA GLY A 120 -19.22 16.98 -19.86
C GLY A 120 -19.95 16.87 -21.19
N ILE A 121 -20.73 15.81 -21.40
CA ILE A 121 -21.55 15.62 -22.61
C ILE A 121 -22.62 16.71 -22.76
N THR A 122 -22.88 17.14 -23.99
CA THR A 122 -23.92 18.14 -24.26
C THR A 122 -25.29 17.49 -24.45
N GLN A 123 -26.36 18.27 -24.23
CA GLN A 123 -27.74 17.79 -24.44
C GLN A 123 -27.97 17.28 -25.87
N THR A 124 -27.42 17.96 -26.88
CA THR A 124 -27.53 17.53 -28.28
C THR A 124 -26.88 16.16 -28.50
N THR A 125 -25.68 15.96 -27.97
CA THR A 125 -24.97 14.68 -28.07
C THR A 125 -25.72 13.56 -27.35
N LEU A 126 -26.30 13.84 -26.19
CA LEU A 126 -27.16 12.90 -25.47
C LEU A 126 -28.36 12.48 -26.31
N THR A 127 -29.08 13.45 -26.91
CA THR A 127 -30.21 13.17 -27.81
C THR A 127 -29.83 12.20 -28.93
N PHE A 128 -28.69 12.40 -29.59
CA PHE A 128 -28.21 11.50 -30.63
C PHE A 128 -27.79 10.12 -30.10
N ARG A 129 -27.08 10.06 -28.97
CA ARG A 129 -26.61 8.78 -28.40
C ARG A 129 -27.73 7.92 -27.83
N THR A 130 -28.75 8.54 -27.25
CA THR A 130 -29.85 7.83 -26.61
C THR A 130 -31.05 7.62 -27.51
N ASP A 131 -31.05 8.14 -28.74
CA ASP A 131 -32.19 8.10 -29.67
C ASP A 131 -33.51 8.53 -28.97
N LEU A 132 -33.44 9.67 -28.27
CA LEU A 132 -34.55 10.24 -27.50
C LEU A 132 -34.84 11.65 -27.97
N SER A 133 -36.11 12.04 -27.95
CA SER A 133 -36.49 13.41 -28.28
C SER A 133 -35.81 14.42 -27.35
N LYS A 134 -35.47 15.60 -27.87
CA LYS A 134 -34.87 16.69 -27.10
C LYS A 134 -35.68 17.02 -25.84
N ALA A 135 -37.02 16.99 -25.95
CA ALA A 135 -37.93 17.21 -24.83
C ALA A 135 -37.77 16.14 -23.74
N LYS A 136 -37.74 14.84 -24.11
CA LYS A 136 -37.57 13.73 -23.16
C LYS A 136 -36.21 13.79 -22.46
N VAL A 137 -35.13 14.07 -23.20
CA VAL A 137 -33.80 14.27 -22.61
C VAL A 137 -33.81 15.45 -21.64
N SER A 138 -34.43 16.58 -22.01
CA SER A 138 -34.52 17.75 -21.13
C SER A 138 -35.29 17.47 -19.83
N GLN A 139 -36.37 16.70 -19.90
CA GLN A 139 -37.15 16.29 -18.74
C GLN A 139 -36.29 15.43 -17.81
N VAL A 140 -35.67 14.36 -18.33
CA VAL A 140 -34.85 13.44 -17.54
C VAL A 140 -33.66 14.15 -16.90
N LEU A 141 -32.96 15.03 -17.64
CA LEU A 141 -31.85 15.81 -17.07
C LEU A 141 -32.33 16.72 -15.93
N THR A 142 -33.53 17.29 -16.04
CA THR A 142 -34.10 18.12 -14.97
C THR A 142 -34.43 17.29 -13.73
N ASP A 143 -34.93 16.07 -13.91
CA ASP A 143 -35.24 15.16 -12.81
C ASP A 143 -33.96 14.62 -12.15
N PHE A 144 -32.90 14.35 -12.93
CA PHE A 144 -31.59 13.99 -12.40
C PHE A 144 -30.92 15.12 -11.62
N GLU A 145 -31.08 16.37 -12.06
CA GLU A 145 -30.56 17.54 -11.34
C GLU A 145 -31.33 17.75 -10.02
N LYS A 146 -32.65 17.58 -9.99
CA LYS A 146 -33.45 17.60 -8.75
C LYS A 146 -33.03 16.51 -7.76
N ARG A 147 -32.62 15.34 -8.27
CA ARG A 147 -32.12 14.21 -7.48
C ARG A 147 -30.64 14.33 -7.12
N ASN A 148 -29.97 15.43 -7.48
CA ASN A 148 -28.53 15.66 -7.28
C ASN A 148 -27.63 14.57 -7.89
N LEU A 149 -28.04 13.97 -9.01
CA LEU A 149 -27.26 12.96 -9.73
C LEU A 149 -26.29 13.59 -10.74
N ILE A 150 -26.69 14.73 -11.30
CA ILE A 150 -25.93 15.47 -12.31
C ILE A 150 -25.88 16.94 -11.97
N ARG A 151 -24.91 17.64 -12.58
CA ARG A 151 -24.82 19.10 -12.62
C ARG A 151 -24.68 19.57 -14.05
N ARG A 152 -25.38 20.67 -14.38
CA ARG A 152 -25.18 21.39 -15.65
C ARG A 152 -24.20 22.55 -15.45
N ILE A 153 -23.14 22.57 -16.24
CA ILE A 153 -22.14 23.65 -16.24
C ILE A 153 -22.28 24.43 -17.55
N PRO A 154 -22.33 25.77 -17.52
CA PRO A 154 -22.40 26.57 -18.75
C PRO A 154 -21.12 26.37 -19.59
N LYS A 155 -21.30 26.01 -20.86
CA LYS A 155 -20.24 25.81 -21.84
C LYS A 155 -20.59 26.57 -23.12
N GLY A 156 -20.24 27.85 -23.16
CA GLY A 156 -20.57 28.75 -24.27
C GLY A 156 -22.09 28.99 -24.38
N LYS A 157 -22.70 28.63 -25.51
CA LYS A 157 -24.15 28.77 -25.76
C LYS A 157 -24.98 27.56 -25.29
N THR A 158 -24.34 26.55 -24.69
CA THR A 158 -25.00 25.31 -24.23
C THR A 158 -24.55 24.97 -22.81
N TYR A 159 -25.09 23.88 -22.27
CA TYR A 159 -24.67 23.31 -21.00
C TYR A 159 -23.95 21.98 -21.23
N SER A 160 -22.84 21.77 -20.54
CA SER A 160 -22.23 20.45 -20.37
C SER A 160 -22.81 19.78 -19.14
N VAL A 161 -23.15 18.51 -19.27
CA VAL A 161 -23.71 17.67 -18.20
C VAL A 161 -22.57 16.87 -17.59
N HIS A 162 -22.43 16.96 -16.27
CA HIS A 162 -21.44 16.23 -15.49
C HIS A 162 -22.12 15.41 -14.40
N LEU A 163 -21.54 14.27 -14.02
CA LEU A 163 -21.97 13.54 -12.82
C LEU A 163 -21.56 14.30 -11.56
N MET A 164 -22.36 14.18 -10.50
CA MET A 164 -22.02 14.79 -9.21
C MET A 164 -20.94 13.96 -8.51
N GLN A 165 -19.93 14.61 -7.91
CA GLN A 165 -18.88 13.93 -7.13
C GLN A 165 -19.50 13.14 -5.98
N GLY A 166 -19.31 11.81 -5.98
CA GLY A 166 -19.95 10.88 -5.04
C GLY A 166 -20.80 9.79 -5.70
N PHE A 167 -20.90 9.84 -7.03
CA PHE A 167 -21.47 8.83 -7.91
C PHE A 167 -20.43 8.23 -8.86
#